data_AF-A0ABD0MHW3-F1
#
_entry.id   AF-A0ABD0MHW3-F1
#
_cell.length_a   1.000
_cell.length_b   1.000
_cell.length_c   1.000
_cell.angle_alpha   90.00
_cell.angle_beta   90.00
_cell.angle_gamma   90.00
#
_symmetry.space_group_name_H-M   'P 1'
#
loop_
_entity.id
_entity.type
_entity.pdbx_description
1 polymer ?
#
loop_
_entity_poly.entity_id
_entity_poly.type
_entity_poly.pdbx_seq_one_letter_code
_entity_poly.pdbx_strand_id
1 'polypeptide(L)'
;SKNHSLPPVSLQGQVLWREFFYTVASATPNFTKMEGNPICLQIDWYHDPEALEKWRTAQTGFPWIDAIMTQLRQEGWIHHLARHAVACFLTRGDLWISWEEGMKVFEEVLLDADYSINAGNWMWLSASAFFHKYSRIFCPVRFGRRTDPQGQYLRYDHTYDLWQNHFTRKYLPVLKNFPSQYIYEPWKAPEDVQLSAGCIIGKDYPRPMVCHIEASQRNLGLMRQVRMEQQNTAELTRDVADDPMEAGLKRELQEEELLVGAEQHSTSKRFNGITDHKSCSWTPETLQLSGEVM
;
A
#
# COMPACT_ATOMS: atom_id res chain seq x y z
N SER A 1 -14.63 18.67 15.45
CA SER A 1 -13.43 18.97 16.28
C SER A 1 -12.64 17.68 16.46
N LYS A 2 -11.42 17.59 15.91
CA LYS A 2 -10.57 16.39 15.99
C LYS A 2 -9.83 16.38 17.33
N ASN A 3 -10.36 15.67 18.33
CA ASN A 3 -9.63 15.41 19.58
C ASN A 3 -8.60 14.30 19.32
N HIS A 4 -7.45 14.65 18.72
CA HIS A 4 -6.28 13.79 18.82
C HIS A 4 -5.83 13.76 20.29
N SER A 5 -5.33 12.62 20.76
CA SER A 5 -4.72 12.56 22.09
C SER A 5 -3.57 13.56 22.16
N LEU A 6 -3.64 14.49 23.11
CA LEU A 6 -2.64 15.52 23.28
C LEU A 6 -1.40 14.93 23.97
N PRO A 7 -0.17 15.34 23.60
CA PRO A 7 1.01 15.04 24.40
C PRO A 7 0.78 15.50 25.86
N PRO A 8 1.22 14.72 26.87
CA PRO A 8 2.07 13.52 26.78
C PRO A 8 1.31 12.19 26.63
N VAL A 9 -0.03 12.20 26.71
CA VAL A 9 -0.87 10.99 26.77
C VAL A 9 -0.72 10.13 25.51
N SER A 10 -0.51 10.76 24.35
CA SER A 10 -0.27 10.05 23.08
C SER A 10 1.05 9.27 23.04
N LEU A 11 2.09 9.75 23.74
CA LEU A 11 3.39 9.06 23.83
C LEU A 11 3.38 7.94 24.88
N GLN A 12 2.69 8.15 26.00
CA GLN A 12 2.43 7.09 26.98
C GLN A 12 1.71 5.91 26.32
N GLY A 13 0.77 6.18 25.40
CA GLY A 13 0.14 5.14 24.59
C GLY A 13 1.11 4.26 23.81
N GLN A 14 2.23 4.80 23.31
CA GLN A 14 3.26 4.01 22.62
C GLN A 14 3.99 3.07 23.59
N VAL A 15 4.24 3.51 24.83
CA VAL A 15 4.83 2.66 25.87
C VAL A 15 3.83 1.56 26.30
N LEU A 16 2.54 1.88 26.39
CA LEU A 16 1.50 0.89 26.67
C LEU A 16 1.40 -0.18 25.57
N TRP A 17 1.58 0.20 24.30
CA TRP A 17 1.67 -0.77 23.19
C TRP A 17 2.85 -1.75 23.37
N ARG A 18 4.00 -1.25 23.84
CA ARG A 18 5.13 -2.12 24.19
C ARG A 18 4.75 -3.07 25.33
N GLU A 19 4.21 -2.56 26.43
CA GLU A 19 3.82 -3.39 27.58
C GLU A 19 2.74 -4.42 27.23
N PHE A 20 1.80 -4.06 26.35
CA PHE A 20 0.79 -4.98 25.82
C PHE A 20 1.45 -6.20 25.17
N PHE A 21 2.34 -5.99 24.20
CA PHE A 21 3.00 -7.11 23.52
C PHE A 21 3.90 -7.91 24.46
N TYR A 22 4.61 -7.26 25.37
CA TYR A 22 5.42 -7.96 26.39
C TYR A 22 4.55 -8.85 27.29
N THR A 23 3.42 -8.34 27.76
CA THR A 23 2.49 -9.08 28.62
C THR A 23 1.97 -10.32 27.89
N VAL A 24 1.48 -10.14 26.65
CA VAL A 24 0.95 -11.25 25.86
C VAL A 24 2.05 -12.27 25.53
N ALA A 25 3.23 -11.82 25.10
CA ALA A 25 4.35 -12.69 24.76
C ALA A 25 4.83 -13.52 25.95
N SER A 26 4.84 -12.95 27.16
CA SER A 26 5.28 -13.63 28.38
C SER A 26 4.39 -14.80 28.80
N ALA A 27 3.11 -14.76 28.42
CA ALA A 27 2.09 -15.74 28.84
C ALA A 27 1.61 -16.64 27.69
N THR A 28 2.12 -16.46 26.48
CA THR A 28 1.70 -17.21 25.29
C THR A 28 2.80 -18.17 24.84
N PRO A 29 2.60 -19.49 24.90
CA PRO A 29 3.57 -20.44 24.37
C PRO A 29 3.69 -20.28 22.85
N ASN A 30 4.90 -20.47 22.33
CA ASN A 30 5.21 -20.36 20.89
C ASN A 30 4.83 -19.01 20.26
N PHE A 31 4.85 -17.91 21.02
CA PHE A 31 4.39 -16.58 20.54
C PHE A 31 5.04 -16.10 19.24
N THR A 32 6.28 -16.51 18.95
CA THR A 32 7.02 -16.12 17.74
C THR A 32 6.90 -17.10 16.57
N LYS A 33 6.01 -18.09 16.68
CA LYS A 33 5.71 -19.07 15.64
C LYS A 33 4.21 -19.10 15.39
N MET A 34 3.81 -19.59 14.23
CA MET A 34 2.42 -19.85 13.89
C MET A 34 1.99 -21.20 14.47
N GLU A 35 2.76 -22.26 14.19
CA GLU A 35 2.43 -23.60 14.65
C GLU A 35 2.50 -23.71 16.18
N GLY A 36 1.43 -24.23 16.79
CA GLY A 36 1.33 -24.41 18.24
C GLY A 36 1.16 -23.11 19.03
N ASN A 37 0.91 -21.98 18.37
CA ASN A 37 0.58 -20.71 19.00
C ASN A 37 -0.95 -20.57 19.15
N PRO A 38 -1.49 -20.52 20.38
CA PRO A 38 -2.93 -20.64 20.63
C PRO A 38 -3.75 -19.43 20.15
N ILE A 39 -3.12 -18.27 19.95
CA ILE A 39 -3.80 -17.04 19.53
C ILE A 39 -3.61 -16.72 18.04
N CYS A 40 -2.76 -17.48 17.34
CA CYS A 40 -2.41 -17.24 15.94
C CYS A 40 -3.28 -18.11 15.02
N LEU A 41 -3.88 -17.48 14.01
CA LEU A 41 -4.50 -18.19 12.90
C LEU A 41 -3.46 -19.05 12.18
N GLN A 42 -3.86 -20.26 11.83
CA GLN A 42 -3.06 -21.22 11.06
C GLN A 42 -3.31 -20.97 9.57
N ILE A 43 -2.39 -20.30 8.90
CA ILE A 43 -2.55 -19.89 7.51
C ILE A 43 -1.54 -20.66 6.67
N ASP A 44 -2.03 -21.27 5.59
CA ASP A 44 -1.18 -21.91 4.59
C ASP A 44 -0.49 -20.85 3.74
N TRP A 45 0.57 -20.27 4.29
CA TRP A 45 1.44 -19.33 3.59
C TRP A 45 2.25 -20.03 2.52
N TYR A 46 2.58 -19.30 1.45
CA TYR A 46 3.42 -19.84 0.39
C TYR A 46 4.89 -19.98 0.83
N HIS A 47 5.52 -21.06 0.38
CA HIS A 47 6.96 -21.20 0.43
C HIS A 47 7.55 -20.75 -0.91
N ASP A 48 7.84 -19.44 -1.02
CA ASP A 48 8.44 -18.82 -2.20
C ASP A 48 9.72 -18.06 -1.81
N PRO A 49 10.88 -18.74 -1.80
CA PRO A 49 12.15 -18.12 -1.41
C PRO A 49 12.60 -17.04 -2.39
N GLU A 50 12.21 -17.10 -3.67
CA GLU A 50 12.56 -16.08 -4.65
C GLU A 50 11.81 -14.77 -4.38
N ALA A 51 10.50 -14.87 -4.11
CA ALA A 51 9.69 -13.71 -3.75
C ALA A 51 10.14 -13.09 -2.41
N LEU A 52 10.46 -13.93 -1.42
CA LEU A 52 11.04 -13.46 -0.15
C LEU A 52 12.36 -12.72 -0.38
N GLU A 53 13.24 -13.25 -1.22
CA GLU A 53 14.54 -12.62 -1.49
C GLU A 53 14.39 -11.29 -2.23
N LYS A 54 13.47 -11.20 -3.20
CA LYS A 54 13.15 -9.92 -3.87
C LYS A 54 12.65 -8.87 -2.89
N TRP A 55 11.75 -9.26 -1.97
CA TRP A 55 11.30 -8.37 -0.90
C TRP A 55 12.45 -7.97 0.04
N ARG A 56 13.21 -8.97 0.51
CA ARG A 56 14.34 -8.79 1.42
C ARG A 56 15.41 -7.90 0.82
N THR A 57 15.65 -7.93 -0.49
CA THR A 57 16.72 -7.20 -1.19
C THR A 57 16.27 -5.90 -1.85
N ALA A 58 15.03 -5.46 -1.63
CA ALA A 58 14.46 -4.25 -2.26
C ALA A 58 14.43 -4.33 -3.81
N GLN A 59 14.03 -5.47 -4.34
CA GLN A 59 13.89 -5.76 -5.77
C GLN A 59 12.47 -6.21 -6.13
N THR A 60 11.46 -5.69 -5.44
CA THR A 60 10.05 -6.02 -5.70
C THR A 60 9.52 -5.37 -6.98
N GLY A 61 10.18 -4.31 -7.44
CA GLY A 61 9.74 -3.50 -8.57
C GLY A 61 8.68 -2.47 -8.18
N PHE A 62 8.34 -2.36 -6.89
CA PHE A 62 7.49 -1.31 -6.32
C PHE A 62 8.36 -0.28 -5.59
N PRO A 63 8.57 0.93 -6.15
CA PRO A 63 9.57 1.86 -5.63
C PRO A 63 9.36 2.28 -4.17
N TRP A 64 8.10 2.36 -3.72
CA TRP A 64 7.79 2.65 -2.32
C TRP A 64 8.26 1.55 -1.38
N ILE A 65 7.98 0.29 -1.71
CA ILE A 65 8.38 -0.89 -0.92
C ILE A 65 9.90 -1.02 -0.94
N ASP A 66 10.51 -0.91 -2.13
CA ASP A 66 11.95 -1.04 -2.30
C ASP A 66 12.72 0.10 -1.60
N ALA A 67 12.21 1.33 -1.61
CA ALA A 67 12.82 2.44 -0.88
C ALA A 67 12.78 2.20 0.64
N ILE A 68 11.66 1.70 1.17
CA ILE A 68 11.56 1.35 2.60
C ILE A 68 12.53 0.22 2.96
N MET A 69 12.56 -0.85 2.17
CA MET A 69 13.45 -1.98 2.42
C MET A 69 14.93 -1.61 2.27
N THR A 70 15.24 -0.64 1.40
CA THR A 70 16.58 -0.06 1.27
C THR A 70 16.94 0.81 2.48
N GLN A 71 16.03 1.68 2.94
CA GLN A 71 16.23 2.44 4.18
C GLN A 71 16.48 1.50 5.35
N LEU A 72 15.66 0.46 5.50
CA LEU A 72 15.77 -0.52 6.56
C LEU A 72 17.16 -1.16 6.60
N ARG A 73 17.69 -1.57 5.44
CA ARG A 73 19.02 -2.18 5.37
C ARG A 73 20.16 -1.18 5.63
N GLN A 74 20.01 0.06 5.20
CA GLN A 74 21.07 1.08 5.30
C GLN A 74 21.13 1.75 6.68
N GLU A 75 19.97 2.02 7.28
CA GLU A 75 19.84 2.84 8.49
C GLU A 75 19.38 2.01 9.70
N GLY A 76 18.87 0.80 9.49
CA GLY A 76 18.43 -0.11 10.56
C GLY A 76 17.17 0.35 11.31
N TRP A 77 16.50 1.39 10.83
CA TRP A 77 15.23 1.85 11.39
C TRP A 77 14.33 2.41 10.29
N ILE A 78 13.04 2.10 10.37
CA ILE A 78 11.99 2.66 9.50
C ILE A 78 10.77 3.05 10.34
N HIS A 79 10.07 4.09 9.88
CA HIS A 79 8.86 4.60 10.51
C HIS A 79 7.76 3.52 10.61
N HIS A 80 6.91 3.59 11.64
CA HIS A 80 5.89 2.57 11.90
C HIS A 80 4.97 2.31 10.69
N LEU A 81 4.50 3.36 9.99
CA LEU A 81 3.70 3.19 8.77
C LEU A 81 4.48 2.55 7.60
N ALA A 82 5.80 2.72 7.56
CA ALA A 82 6.64 2.06 6.57
C ALA A 82 6.73 0.55 6.87
N ARG A 83 6.84 0.17 8.16
CA ARG A 83 6.73 -1.24 8.62
C ARG A 83 5.39 -1.84 8.20
N HIS A 84 4.29 -1.10 8.39
CA HIS A 84 2.95 -1.55 7.97
C HIS A 84 2.88 -1.84 6.47
N ALA A 85 3.42 -0.95 5.64
CA ALA A 85 3.42 -1.10 4.19
C ALA A 85 4.16 -2.37 3.74
N VAL A 86 5.41 -2.56 4.20
CA VAL A 86 6.23 -3.70 3.75
C VAL A 86 5.77 -5.04 4.34
N ALA A 87 5.27 -5.05 5.57
CA ALA A 87 4.74 -6.27 6.19
C ALA A 87 3.41 -6.69 5.56
N CYS A 88 2.51 -5.73 5.27
CA CYS A 88 1.28 -6.01 4.55
C CYS A 88 1.59 -6.55 3.14
N PHE A 89 2.53 -5.93 2.42
CA PHE A 89 2.95 -6.39 1.09
C PHE A 89 3.48 -7.83 1.11
N LEU A 90 4.37 -8.17 2.05
CA LEU A 90 4.95 -9.51 2.17
C LEU A 90 3.88 -10.58 2.50
N THR A 91 2.93 -10.25 3.37
CA THR A 91 2.00 -11.23 3.95
C THR A 91 0.65 -11.20 3.22
N ARG A 92 -0.42 -10.78 3.90
CA ARG A 92 -1.80 -10.83 3.42
C ARG A 92 -2.12 -9.91 2.24
N GLY A 93 -1.26 -8.94 1.95
CA GLY A 93 -1.49 -7.93 0.91
C GLY A 93 -1.21 -8.47 -0.48
N ASP A 94 0.02 -8.95 -0.71
CA ASP A 94 0.49 -9.22 -2.07
C ASP A 94 1.15 -10.61 -2.20
N LEU A 95 2.24 -10.87 -1.46
CA LEU A 95 3.08 -12.05 -1.72
C LEU A 95 2.58 -13.33 -1.04
N TRP A 96 1.74 -13.23 0.00
CA TRP A 96 1.22 -14.37 0.77
C TRP A 96 2.33 -15.24 1.38
N ILE A 97 3.42 -14.61 1.82
CA ILE A 97 4.55 -15.27 2.51
C ILE A 97 4.33 -15.17 4.02
N SER A 98 4.84 -16.16 4.77
CA SER A 98 4.69 -16.21 6.21
C SER A 98 5.27 -14.98 6.90
N TRP A 99 4.53 -14.47 7.88
CA TRP A 99 4.96 -13.38 8.74
C TRP A 99 6.20 -13.76 9.57
N GLU A 100 6.45 -15.05 9.80
CA GLU A 100 7.68 -15.52 10.47
C GLU A 100 8.93 -15.20 9.65
N GLU A 101 8.86 -15.27 8.32
CA GLU A 101 9.99 -14.93 7.45
C GLU A 101 10.26 -13.43 7.46
N GLY A 102 9.20 -12.62 7.43
CA GLY A 102 9.32 -11.18 7.62
C GLY A 102 9.90 -10.80 8.98
N MET A 103 9.45 -11.47 10.04
CA MET A 103 9.94 -11.31 11.40
C MET A 103 11.44 -11.58 11.50
N LYS A 104 11.93 -12.69 10.93
CA LYS A 104 13.36 -13.03 10.89
C LYS A 104 14.19 -11.96 10.17
N VAL A 105 13.71 -11.46 9.02
CA VAL A 105 14.40 -10.39 8.31
C VAL A 105 14.47 -9.13 9.17
N PHE A 106 13.36 -8.75 9.81
CA PHE A 106 13.32 -7.59 10.70
C PHE A 106 14.22 -7.74 11.93
N GLU A 107 14.30 -8.94 12.49
CA GLU A 107 15.20 -9.25 13.61
C GLU A 107 16.67 -9.07 13.25
N GLU A 108 17.05 -9.39 12.00
CA GLU A 108 18.43 -9.24 11.53
C GLU A 108 18.83 -7.77 11.30
N VAL A 109 17.90 -6.93 10.83
CA VAL A 109 18.24 -5.58 10.32
C VAL A 109 17.73 -4.43 11.18
N LEU A 110 16.71 -4.62 12.03
CA LEU A 110 16.22 -3.55 12.89
C LEU A 110 17.14 -3.35 14.09
N LEU A 111 17.57 -2.11 14.30
CA LEU A 111 18.28 -1.70 15.51
C LEU A 111 17.40 -1.77 16.76
N ASP A 112 16.08 -1.65 16.58
CA ASP A 112 15.07 -1.79 17.63
C ASP A 112 14.36 -3.16 17.61
N ALA A 113 15.03 -4.18 17.06
CA ALA A 113 14.53 -5.55 17.09
C ALA A 113 14.26 -6.00 18.53
N ASP A 114 13.01 -6.38 18.79
CA ASP A 114 12.52 -6.79 20.10
C ASP A 114 11.63 -8.02 19.93
N TYR A 115 11.91 -9.08 20.68
CA TYR A 115 11.22 -10.38 20.58
C TYR A 115 9.69 -10.25 20.63
N SER A 116 9.17 -9.51 21.61
CA SER A 116 7.74 -9.41 21.88
C SER A 116 7.08 -8.47 20.89
N ILE A 117 7.69 -7.30 20.66
CA ILE A 117 7.10 -6.27 19.79
C ILE A 117 7.14 -6.73 18.33
N ASN A 118 8.25 -7.31 17.87
CA ASN A 118 8.41 -7.74 16.49
C ASN A 118 7.38 -8.83 16.16
N ALA A 119 7.32 -9.92 16.94
CA ALA A 119 6.36 -11.00 16.70
C ALA A 119 4.89 -10.54 16.80
N GLY A 120 4.57 -9.74 17.81
CA GLY A 120 3.22 -9.18 17.98
C GLY A 120 2.77 -8.33 16.79
N ASN A 121 3.64 -7.43 16.31
CA ASN A 121 3.34 -6.59 15.16
C ASN A 121 3.28 -7.38 13.84
N TRP A 122 4.11 -8.42 13.66
CA TRP A 122 4.03 -9.28 12.48
C TRP A 122 2.74 -10.10 12.44
N MET A 123 2.28 -10.63 13.57
CA MET A 123 0.96 -11.26 13.67
C MET A 123 -0.17 -10.25 13.41
N TRP A 124 -0.05 -9.02 13.91
CA TRP A 124 -1.01 -7.95 13.65
C TRP A 124 -1.09 -7.61 12.15
N LEU A 125 0.04 -7.34 11.52
CA LEU A 125 0.09 -6.85 10.14
C LEU A 125 -0.30 -7.91 9.11
N SER A 126 0.00 -9.18 9.39
CA SER A 126 -0.48 -10.32 8.63
C SER A 126 -1.95 -10.68 8.90
N ALA A 127 -2.60 -10.02 9.86
CA ALA A 127 -3.93 -10.33 10.34
C ALA A 127 -4.06 -11.78 10.86
N SER A 128 -2.98 -12.32 11.41
CA SER A 128 -2.95 -13.64 12.05
C SER A 128 -3.46 -13.58 13.50
N ALA A 129 -3.31 -12.43 14.18
CA ALA A 129 -3.87 -12.14 15.50
C ALA A 129 -4.06 -10.61 15.67
N PHE A 130 -4.86 -10.19 16.66
CA PHE A 130 -5.12 -8.79 17.09
C PHE A 130 -5.83 -7.88 16.08
N PHE A 131 -5.53 -8.00 14.79
CA PHE A 131 -6.15 -7.23 13.72
C PHE A 131 -7.14 -8.07 12.92
N HIS A 132 -8.37 -7.59 12.81
CA HIS A 132 -9.47 -8.35 12.20
C HIS A 132 -9.99 -7.76 10.90
N LYS A 133 -9.64 -6.51 10.55
CA LYS A 133 -10.09 -5.84 9.32
C LYS A 133 -9.18 -6.16 8.14
N TYR A 134 -9.05 -7.44 7.83
CA TYR A 134 -8.18 -7.95 6.77
C TYR A 134 -8.50 -7.42 5.37
N SER A 135 -9.71 -6.89 5.14
CA SER A 135 -10.11 -6.21 3.90
C SER A 135 -9.31 -4.93 3.61
N ARG A 136 -8.69 -4.33 4.63
CA ARG A 136 -7.87 -3.12 4.49
C ARG A 136 -6.45 -3.49 4.10
N ILE A 137 -6.17 -3.53 2.80
CA ILE A 137 -4.83 -3.82 2.25
C ILE A 137 -4.14 -2.50 1.87
N PHE A 138 -2.86 -2.36 2.24
CA PHE A 138 -2.07 -1.20 1.83
C PHE A 138 -1.77 -1.28 0.33
N CYS A 139 -2.08 -0.21 -0.41
CA CYS A 139 -1.70 -0.12 -1.81
C CYS A 139 -0.23 0.33 -1.91
N PRO A 140 0.68 -0.49 -2.48
CA PRO A 140 2.12 -0.18 -2.55
C PRO A 140 2.43 1.03 -3.46
N VAL A 141 1.44 1.53 -4.21
CA VAL A 141 1.55 2.70 -5.08
C VAL A 141 0.89 3.93 -4.42
N ARG A 142 -0.41 3.84 -4.12
CA ARG A 142 -1.19 5.00 -3.67
C ARG A 142 -0.76 5.49 -2.29
N PHE A 143 -0.31 4.58 -1.41
CA PHE A 143 0.12 4.97 -0.08
C PHE A 143 1.37 5.85 -0.12
N GLY A 144 2.35 5.49 -0.97
CA GLY A 144 3.50 6.34 -1.26
C GLY A 144 3.08 7.69 -1.83
N ARG A 145 2.22 7.68 -2.86
CA ARG A 145 1.71 8.92 -3.49
C ARG A 145 0.93 9.83 -2.53
N ARG A 146 0.22 9.29 -1.54
CA ARG A 146 -0.54 10.10 -0.58
C ARG A 146 0.36 10.67 0.53
N THR A 147 1.23 9.83 1.08
CA THR A 147 2.22 10.24 2.07
C THR A 147 3.17 11.26 1.48
N ASP A 148 3.41 11.09 0.18
CA ASP A 148 4.45 11.79 -0.51
C ASP A 148 4.13 11.96 -2.02
N PRO A 149 3.28 12.96 -2.36
CA PRO A 149 2.74 13.14 -3.72
C PRO A 149 3.79 13.45 -4.79
N GLN A 150 4.85 14.15 -4.41
CA GLN A 150 5.95 14.43 -5.31
C GLN A 150 7.09 13.42 -5.18
N GLY A 151 7.16 12.70 -4.05
CA GLY A 151 8.29 11.92 -3.58
C GLY A 151 9.14 12.64 -2.50
N GLN A 152 8.79 13.85 -2.06
CA GLN A 152 9.19 14.59 -0.83
C GLN A 152 8.62 14.05 0.52
N TYR A 153 9.40 13.28 1.30
CA TYR A 153 9.12 13.16 2.73
C TYR A 153 9.78 14.34 3.47
N LEU A 154 8.95 15.14 4.14
CA LEU A 154 9.26 16.42 4.78
C LEU A 154 10.46 16.37 5.76
N ARG A 155 11.55 17.09 5.43
CA ARG A 155 12.37 17.79 6.44
C ARG A 155 11.86 19.23 6.61
N TYR A 156 11.34 19.56 7.79
CA TYR A 156 11.21 20.95 8.23
C TYR A 156 12.61 21.47 8.58
N ASP A 157 13.28 22.10 7.61
CA ASP A 157 14.31 23.10 7.91
C ASP A 157 14.25 24.20 6.86
N HIS A 158 14.00 25.41 7.33
CA HIS A 158 13.93 26.63 6.56
C HIS A 158 15.35 27.12 6.24
N THR A 159 15.99 26.48 5.27
CA THR A 159 17.08 27.13 4.52
C THR A 159 16.81 26.95 3.04
N TYR A 160 16.45 28.08 2.42
CA TYR A 160 16.39 28.30 0.99
C TYR A 160 17.62 27.65 0.31
N ASP A 161 17.35 26.81 -0.70
CA ASP A 161 18.20 26.49 -1.88
C ASP A 161 18.67 25.04 -2.15
N LEU A 162 18.35 23.99 -1.37
CA LEU A 162 18.77 22.60 -1.72
C LEU A 162 17.79 21.46 -1.30
N TRP A 163 16.48 21.64 -1.45
CA TRP A 163 15.45 20.70 -0.94
C TRP A 163 14.71 19.94 -2.05
N GLN A 164 15.41 19.11 -2.84
CA GLN A 164 14.76 18.14 -3.76
C GLN A 164 15.10 16.69 -3.36
N ASN A 165 15.26 16.42 -2.06
CA ASN A 165 15.57 15.07 -1.57
C ASN A 165 14.28 14.29 -1.32
N HIS A 166 13.87 13.62 -2.38
CA HIS A 166 12.69 12.79 -2.41
C HIS A 166 12.97 11.44 -1.72
N PHE A 167 12.13 10.91 -0.80
CA PHE A 167 12.34 9.64 -0.08
C PHE A 167 12.68 8.50 -1.04
N THR A 168 11.82 8.26 -2.04
CA THR A 168 12.05 7.22 -3.05
C THR A 168 13.33 7.48 -3.85
N ARG A 169 13.65 8.72 -4.22
CA ARG A 169 14.87 9.04 -4.99
C ARG A 169 16.15 8.98 -4.14
N LYS A 170 16.04 9.23 -2.83
CA LYS A 170 17.14 9.15 -1.86
C LYS A 170 17.60 7.70 -1.73
N TYR A 171 16.66 6.79 -1.51
CA TYR A 171 16.98 5.38 -1.29
C TYR A 171 17.09 4.58 -2.60
N LEU A 172 16.43 5.02 -3.69
CA LEU A 172 16.55 4.42 -5.02
C LEU A 172 17.12 5.43 -6.03
N PRO A 173 18.43 5.71 -5.99
CA PRO A 173 19.06 6.70 -6.86
C PRO A 173 18.97 6.34 -8.35
N VAL A 174 18.74 5.06 -8.69
CA VAL A 174 18.49 4.61 -10.07
C VAL A 174 17.21 5.24 -10.67
N LEU A 175 16.22 5.57 -9.82
CA LEU A 175 14.97 6.23 -10.23
C LEU A 175 14.99 7.75 -10.04
N LYS A 176 16.14 8.36 -9.71
CA LYS A 176 16.21 9.80 -9.35
C LYS A 176 15.69 10.74 -10.44
N ASN A 177 15.90 10.38 -11.70
CA ASN A 177 15.53 11.21 -12.85
C ASN A 177 14.13 10.91 -13.40
N PHE A 178 13.41 9.92 -12.82
CA PHE A 178 12.05 9.63 -13.27
C PHE A 178 11.11 10.81 -12.97
N PRO A 179 10.24 11.19 -13.92
CA PRO A 179 9.19 12.17 -13.68
C PRO A 179 8.30 11.74 -12.51
N SER A 180 7.87 12.69 -11.67
CA SER A 180 7.06 12.39 -10.47
C SER A 180 5.75 11.64 -10.78
N GLN A 181 5.20 11.78 -11.99
CA GLN A 181 4.00 11.03 -12.41
C GLN A 181 4.23 9.52 -12.48
N TYR A 182 5.48 9.07 -12.71
CA TYR A 182 5.84 7.66 -12.84
C TYR A 182 6.67 7.12 -11.67
N ILE A 183 7.08 7.96 -10.71
CA ILE A 183 8.02 7.54 -9.66
C ILE A 183 7.52 6.36 -8.81
N TYR A 184 6.21 6.22 -8.64
CA TYR A 184 5.59 5.10 -7.91
C TYR A 184 5.13 3.94 -8.82
N GLU A 185 5.13 4.14 -10.14
CA GLU A 185 4.73 3.16 -11.14
C GLU A 185 5.61 3.26 -12.39
N PRO A 186 6.95 3.09 -12.27
CA PRO A 186 7.87 3.39 -13.36
C PRO A 186 7.68 2.47 -14.57
N TRP A 187 7.11 1.27 -14.36
CA TRP A 187 6.72 0.34 -15.43
C TRP A 187 5.60 0.87 -16.34
N LYS A 188 4.87 1.93 -15.95
CA LYS A 188 3.89 2.61 -16.80
C LYS A 188 4.49 3.72 -17.65
N ALA A 189 5.76 4.06 -17.45
CA ALA A 189 6.44 5.08 -18.25
C ALA A 189 6.70 4.53 -19.67
N PRO A 190 6.39 5.29 -20.73
CA PRO A 190 6.78 4.91 -22.08
C PRO A 190 8.31 4.88 -22.25
N GLU A 191 8.80 4.12 -23.23
CA GLU A 191 10.22 3.80 -23.38
C GLU A 191 11.11 5.04 -23.57
N ASP A 192 10.60 6.07 -24.25
CA ASP A 192 11.27 7.36 -24.44
C ASP A 192 11.53 8.09 -23.10
N VAL A 193 10.57 8.00 -22.17
CA VAL A 193 10.71 8.56 -20.82
C VAL A 193 11.73 7.75 -20.01
N GLN A 194 11.73 6.42 -20.12
CA GLN A 194 12.72 5.56 -19.44
C GLN A 194 14.14 5.83 -19.93
N LEU A 195 14.32 5.97 -21.24
CA LEU A 195 15.59 6.34 -21.87
C LEU A 195 16.05 7.73 -21.41
N SER A 196 15.15 8.71 -21.39
CA SER A 196 15.44 10.08 -20.94
C SER A 196 15.80 10.14 -19.46
N ALA A 197 15.19 9.30 -18.62
CA ALA A 197 15.53 9.17 -17.21
C ALA A 197 16.85 8.41 -16.98
N GLY A 198 17.34 7.66 -17.99
CA GLY A 198 18.54 6.84 -17.89
C GLY A 198 18.35 5.59 -17.04
N CYS A 199 17.13 5.06 -16.95
CA CYS A 199 16.84 3.80 -16.26
C CYS A 199 15.72 3.04 -16.97
N ILE A 200 16.08 1.87 -17.51
CA ILE A 200 15.20 0.96 -18.24
C ILE A 200 14.60 -0.08 -17.29
N ILE A 201 13.27 -0.14 -17.24
CA ILE A 201 12.54 -1.04 -16.36
C ILE A 201 12.59 -2.47 -16.91
N GLY A 202 13.04 -3.40 -16.06
CA GLY A 202 13.40 -4.78 -16.38
C GLY A 202 14.89 -4.99 -16.63
N LYS A 203 15.70 -3.92 -16.65
CA LYS A 203 17.16 -4.00 -16.77
C LYS A 203 17.87 -3.30 -15.60
N ASP A 204 17.63 -2.01 -15.43
CA ASP A 204 18.28 -1.18 -14.41
C ASP A 204 17.49 -1.15 -13.09
N TYR A 205 16.17 -1.31 -13.18
CA TYR A 205 15.27 -1.50 -12.04
C TYR A 205 14.22 -2.57 -12.40
N PRO A 206 13.87 -3.51 -11.50
CA PRO A 206 12.99 -4.63 -11.85
C PRO A 206 11.57 -4.19 -12.21
N ARG A 207 10.90 -5.04 -13.00
CA ARG A 207 9.45 -4.95 -13.19
C ARG A 207 8.72 -5.37 -11.90
N PRO A 208 7.49 -4.88 -11.66
CA PRO A 208 6.73 -5.29 -10.49
C PRO A 208 6.58 -6.81 -10.49
N MET A 209 6.97 -7.45 -9.39
CA MET A 209 6.99 -8.91 -9.25
C MET A 209 5.59 -9.53 -9.22
N VAL A 210 4.55 -8.73 -8.96
CA VAL A 210 3.14 -9.13 -8.92
C VAL A 210 2.23 -8.02 -9.45
N CYS A 211 1.04 -8.39 -9.92
CA CYS A 211 -0.06 -7.45 -10.13
C CYS A 211 -0.83 -7.25 -8.81
N HIS A 212 -0.68 -6.08 -8.18
CA HIS A 212 -1.27 -5.79 -6.86
C HIS A 212 -2.79 -6.04 -6.81
N ILE A 213 -3.53 -5.66 -7.86
CA ILE A 213 -4.99 -5.81 -7.90
C ILE A 213 -5.38 -7.30 -7.85
N GLU A 214 -4.73 -8.13 -8.67
CA GLU A 214 -5.01 -9.57 -8.73
C GLU A 214 -4.55 -10.29 -7.46
N ALA A 215 -3.33 -9.96 -6.99
CA ALA A 215 -2.73 -10.56 -5.80
C ALA A 215 -3.57 -10.27 -4.55
N SER A 216 -3.92 -9.00 -4.32
CA SER A 216 -4.73 -8.60 -3.17
C SER A 216 -6.13 -9.20 -3.20
N GLN A 217 -6.79 -9.26 -4.36
CA GLN A 217 -8.11 -9.90 -4.50
C GLN A 217 -8.06 -11.40 -4.19
N ARG A 218 -7.05 -12.11 -4.70
CA ARG A 218 -6.84 -13.53 -4.39
C ARG A 218 -6.61 -13.74 -2.90
N ASN A 219 -5.71 -12.96 -2.31
CA ASN A 219 -5.32 -13.08 -0.91
C ASN A 219 -6.48 -12.72 0.04
N LEU A 220 -7.34 -11.76 -0.33
CA LEU A 220 -8.59 -11.48 0.37
C LEU A 220 -9.54 -12.69 0.40
N GLY A 221 -9.62 -13.44 -0.71
CA GLY A 221 -10.39 -14.68 -0.78
C GLY A 221 -9.85 -15.74 0.17
N LEU A 222 -8.53 -15.98 0.14
CA LEU A 222 -7.85 -16.94 1.04
C LEU A 222 -8.05 -16.57 2.51
N MET A 223 -7.81 -15.30 2.88
CA MET A 223 -7.97 -14.84 4.26
C MET A 223 -9.42 -14.93 4.75
N ARG A 224 -10.39 -14.72 3.86
CA ARG A 224 -11.81 -14.92 4.18
C ARG A 224 -12.10 -16.37 4.53
N GLN A 225 -11.57 -17.32 3.76
CA GLN A 225 -11.73 -18.75 4.01
C GLN A 225 -11.12 -19.15 5.36
N VAL A 226 -9.86 -18.76 5.62
CA VAL A 226 -9.19 -19.01 6.91
C VAL A 226 -10.03 -18.54 8.09
N ARG A 227 -10.58 -17.32 8.00
CA ARG A 227 -11.37 -16.74 9.10
C ARG A 227 -12.74 -17.39 9.29
N MET A 228 -13.32 -17.95 8.22
CA MET A 228 -14.55 -18.74 8.34
C MET A 228 -14.29 -20.08 9.02
N GLU A 229 -13.17 -20.74 8.69
CA GLU A 229 -12.81 -22.04 9.25
C GLU A 229 -12.30 -21.95 10.70
N GLN A 230 -11.59 -20.86 11.04
CA GLN A 230 -10.92 -20.67 12.33
C GLN A 230 -11.53 -19.54 13.16
N GLN A 231 -12.86 -19.46 13.18
CA GLN A 231 -13.59 -18.39 13.86
C GLN A 231 -13.25 -18.30 15.37
N ASN A 232 -13.16 -19.44 16.06
CA ASN A 232 -12.85 -19.49 17.49
C ASN A 232 -11.49 -18.84 17.79
N THR A 233 -10.46 -19.16 17.00
CA THR A 233 -9.12 -18.56 17.15
C THR A 233 -9.14 -17.06 16.85
N ALA A 234 -9.87 -16.66 15.80
CA ALA A 234 -10.04 -15.24 15.47
C ALA A 234 -10.79 -14.45 16.56
N GLU A 235 -11.62 -15.08 17.38
CA GLU A 235 -12.36 -14.39 18.44
C GLU A 235 -11.49 -14.12 19.68
N LEU A 236 -10.46 -14.92 19.92
CA LEU A 236 -9.58 -14.79 21.11
C LEU A 236 -8.89 -13.42 21.21
N THR A 237 -8.58 -12.81 20.08
CA THR A 237 -7.86 -11.53 20.01
C THR A 237 -8.70 -10.39 19.45
N ARG A 238 -10.01 -10.62 19.28
CA ARG A 238 -10.91 -9.61 18.72
C ARG A 238 -11.08 -8.46 19.70
N ASP A 239 -10.53 -7.31 19.33
CA ASP A 239 -10.75 -6.08 20.08
C ASP A 239 -12.24 -5.70 20.04
N VAL A 240 -12.80 -5.43 21.21
CA VAL A 240 -14.20 -4.98 21.38
C VAL A 240 -14.27 -3.45 21.43
N ALA A 241 -13.11 -2.77 21.56
CA ALA A 241 -13.00 -1.32 21.57
C ALA A 241 -12.71 -0.78 20.17
N ASP A 242 -13.41 0.29 19.77
CA ASP A 242 -13.10 1.03 18.54
C ASP A 242 -11.71 1.70 18.70
N ASP A 243 -10.74 1.27 17.90
CA ASP A 243 -9.41 1.89 17.84
C ASP A 243 -9.55 3.39 17.42
N PRO A 244 -9.03 4.35 18.21
CA PRO A 244 -9.05 5.78 17.87
C PRO A 244 -8.34 6.12 16.55
N MET A 245 -7.31 5.35 16.15
CA MET A 245 -6.65 5.46 14.86
C MET A 245 -7.59 4.99 13.73
N GLU A 246 -8.43 3.99 13.99
CA GLU A 246 -9.50 3.58 13.09
C GLU A 246 -10.62 4.61 12.96
N ALA A 247 -10.93 5.38 14.01
CA ALA A 247 -11.88 6.50 13.92
C ALA A 247 -11.35 7.66 13.06
N GLY A 248 -10.02 7.80 12.94
CA GLY A 248 -9.37 8.68 11.97
C GLY A 248 -9.55 8.16 10.55
N LEU A 249 -9.19 6.89 10.32
CA LEU A 249 -9.21 6.25 9.00
C LEU A 249 -10.64 6.04 8.45
N LYS A 250 -11.64 5.79 9.31
CA LYS A 250 -13.07 5.68 8.92
C LYS A 250 -13.60 6.97 8.27
N ARG A 251 -13.18 8.14 8.77
CA ARG A 251 -13.57 9.45 8.21
C ARG A 251 -12.91 9.70 6.86
N GLU A 252 -11.66 9.30 6.70
CA GLU A 252 -10.91 9.48 5.45
C GLU A 252 -11.44 8.60 4.32
N LEU A 253 -11.92 7.39 4.62
CA LEU A 253 -12.55 6.51 3.62
C LEU A 253 -13.97 6.97 3.24
N GLN A 254 -14.72 7.56 4.16
CA GLN A 254 -16.00 8.20 3.83
C GLN A 254 -15.81 9.41 2.90
N GLU A 255 -14.72 10.16 3.07
CA GLU A 255 -14.32 11.21 2.13
C GLU A 255 -13.95 10.62 0.74
N GLU A 256 -13.29 9.45 0.68
CA GLU A 256 -12.99 8.75 -0.59
C GLU A 256 -14.24 8.24 -1.33
N GLU A 257 -15.22 7.65 -0.65
CA GLU A 257 -16.48 7.22 -1.28
C GLU A 257 -17.28 8.41 -1.85
N LEU A 258 -17.25 9.54 -1.16
CA LEU A 258 -17.89 10.78 -1.62
C LEU A 258 -17.19 11.38 -2.86
N LEU A 259 -15.86 11.31 -2.92
CA LEU A 259 -15.07 11.81 -4.05
C LEU A 259 -15.23 10.93 -5.31
N VAL A 260 -15.20 9.60 -5.14
CA VAL A 260 -15.43 8.65 -6.25
C VAL A 260 -16.87 8.73 -6.77
N GLY A 261 -17.85 8.94 -5.88
CA GLY A 261 -19.25 9.17 -6.27
C GLY A 261 -19.45 10.48 -7.06
N ALA A 262 -18.69 11.53 -6.73
CA ALA A 262 -18.74 12.82 -7.43
C ALA A 262 -18.14 12.75 -8.85
N GLU A 263 -17.05 12.00 -9.06
CA GLU A 263 -16.45 11.80 -10.39
C GLU A 263 -17.35 10.97 -11.32
N GLN A 264 -18.09 9.99 -10.79
CA GLN A 264 -19.06 9.20 -11.55
C GLN A 264 -20.33 9.99 -11.91
N HIS A 265 -20.78 10.91 -11.04
CA HIS A 265 -21.91 11.80 -11.35
C HIS A 265 -21.53 12.94 -12.32
N SER A 266 -20.26 13.37 -12.33
CA SER A 266 -19.76 14.39 -13.25
C SER A 266 -19.63 13.87 -14.70
N THR A 267 -19.34 12.58 -14.89
CA THR A 267 -19.20 11.97 -16.23
C THR A 267 -20.53 11.55 -16.86
N SER A 268 -21.60 11.41 -16.08
CA SER A 268 -22.95 11.08 -16.60
C SER A 268 -23.77 12.28 -17.08
N LYS A 269 -23.41 13.52 -16.72
CA LYS A 269 -24.19 14.74 -17.08
C LYS A 269 -23.78 15.46 -18.36
N ARG A 270 -22.95 14.85 -19.23
CA ARG A 270 -22.49 15.48 -20.49
C ARG A 270 -22.93 14.79 -21.78
N PHE A 271 -24.04 14.07 -21.75
CA PHE A 271 -24.78 13.65 -22.95
C PHE A 271 -26.26 13.52 -22.61
N ASN A 272 -27.02 14.60 -22.76
CA ASN A 272 -28.45 14.56 -23.10
C ASN A 272 -28.99 15.98 -23.36
N GLY A 273 -29.40 16.21 -24.60
CA GLY A 273 -30.00 17.42 -25.14
C GLY A 273 -29.64 17.48 -26.62
N ILE A 274 -30.54 17.39 -27.60
CA ILE A 274 -31.98 17.61 -27.67
C ILE A 274 -32.46 16.74 -28.85
N THR A 275 -33.52 15.96 -28.67
CA THR A 275 -34.30 15.39 -29.78
C THR A 275 -35.56 16.21 -29.93
N ASP A 276 -35.76 16.87 -31.07
CA ASP A 276 -37.08 17.30 -31.49
C ASP A 276 -37.30 16.99 -32.98
N HIS A 277 -38.46 16.38 -33.23
CA HIS A 277 -38.91 15.80 -34.48
C HIS A 277 -39.20 16.87 -35.57
N LYS A 278 -38.92 16.56 -36.84
CA LYS A 278 -39.92 16.19 -37.88
C LYS A 278 -39.38 16.32 -39.33
N SER A 279 -39.67 15.25 -40.09
CA SER A 279 -40.05 15.19 -41.52
C SER A 279 -39.04 15.42 -42.66
N CYS A 280 -39.22 14.53 -43.65
CA CYS A 280 -39.06 14.66 -45.11
C CYS A 280 -37.84 14.05 -45.80
N SER A 281 -38.08 12.84 -46.31
CA SER A 281 -37.92 12.36 -47.70
C SER A 281 -36.58 12.54 -48.43
N TRP A 282 -36.02 11.40 -48.83
CA TRP A 282 -35.05 11.29 -49.91
C TRP A 282 -35.74 10.82 -51.20
N THR A 283 -35.55 11.54 -52.31
CA THR A 283 -35.26 10.95 -53.63
C THR A 283 -34.49 11.94 -54.52
N PRO A 284 -33.71 11.45 -55.52
CA PRO A 284 -32.63 12.17 -56.19
C PRO A 284 -33.00 12.62 -57.61
N GLU A 285 -32.38 13.69 -58.13
CA GLU A 285 -32.09 13.84 -59.58
C GLU A 285 -31.27 15.12 -59.93
N THR A 286 -30.20 14.89 -60.70
CA THR A 286 -29.63 15.69 -61.82
C THR A 286 -29.95 17.18 -61.97
N LEU A 287 -28.91 18.01 -62.14
CA LEU A 287 -28.42 18.50 -63.44
C LEU A 287 -27.30 19.57 -63.27
N GLN A 288 -26.19 19.35 -63.96
CA GLN A 288 -25.28 20.42 -64.40
C GLN A 288 -26.05 21.42 -65.29
N LEU A 289 -25.71 22.72 -65.21
CA LEU A 289 -25.07 23.44 -66.33
C LEU A 289 -24.68 24.87 -65.94
N SER A 290 -23.50 25.20 -66.45
CA SER A 290 -22.79 26.48 -66.59
C SER A 290 -23.63 27.70 -67.00
N GLY A 291 -23.13 28.90 -66.67
CA GLY A 291 -23.44 30.12 -67.42
C GLY A 291 -23.02 31.41 -66.72
N GLU A 292 -22.16 32.19 -67.37
CA GLU A 292 -21.50 33.42 -66.93
C GLU A 292 -22.43 34.65 -66.77
N VAL A 293 -21.85 35.70 -66.18
CA VAL A 293 -21.82 37.12 -66.64
C VAL A 293 -22.18 38.13 -65.53
N MET A 294 -21.16 38.64 -64.84
CA MET A 294 -20.63 40.03 -64.94
C MET A 294 -19.42 40.21 -64.02
#